data_AF-A0AAA9SZ77-F1
#
_entry.id   AF-A0AAA9SZ77-F1
#
_cell.length_a   1.000
_cell.length_b   1.000
_cell.length_c   1.000
_cell.angle_alpha   90.00
_cell.angle_beta   90.00
_cell.angle_gamma   90.00
#
_symmetry.space_group_name_H-M   'P 1'
#
loop_
_entity.id
_entity.type
_entity.pdbx_description
1 polymer ?
#
loop_
_entity_poly.entity_id
_entity_poly.type
_entity_poly.pdbx_seq_one_letter_code
_entity_poly.pdbx_strand_id
1 'polypeptide(L)'
;MENMLECAFIVLWLQLGWLSGEDQVEQSPQTLRIQEGDSLSLNCSYSSFRGLQWYRQDPGKGPELLFLLYSVGDEKQKERLRATLLKKGSSLHIEAPKPEDSATYLCAV
;
A
#
# COMPACT_ATOMS: atom_id res chain seq x y z
N MET A 1 46.42 -18.63 9.56
CA MET A 1 45.08 -18.96 10.10
C MET A 1 44.32 -17.71 10.52
N GLU A 2 45.00 -16.63 10.95
CA GLU A 2 44.40 -15.34 11.31
C GLU A 2 43.67 -14.65 10.15
N ASN A 3 44.26 -14.62 8.95
CA ASN A 3 43.67 -13.97 7.77
C ASN A 3 42.32 -14.58 7.32
N MET A 4 42.08 -15.86 7.61
CA MET A 4 40.83 -16.55 7.25
C MET A 4 39.70 -16.19 8.22
N LEU A 5 40.05 -15.94 9.49
CA LEU A 5 39.11 -15.55 10.53
C LEU A 5 38.67 -14.08 10.35
N GLU A 6 39.62 -13.20 10.01
CA GLU A 6 39.36 -11.81 9.63
C GLU A 6 38.38 -11.70 8.44
N CYS A 7 38.62 -12.47 7.37
CA CYS A 7 37.70 -12.54 6.24
C CYS A 7 36.31 -13.05 6.63
N ALA A 8 36.23 -14.07 7.49
CA ALA A 8 34.96 -14.60 7.96
C ALA A 8 34.17 -13.54 8.74
N PHE A 9 34.84 -12.75 9.58
CA PHE A 9 34.21 -11.62 10.27
C PHE A 9 33.71 -10.57 9.28
N ILE A 10 34.54 -10.13 8.32
CA ILE A 10 34.14 -9.13 7.32
C ILE A 10 32.92 -9.59 6.52
N VAL A 11 32.88 -10.86 6.10
CA VAL A 11 31.72 -11.44 5.41
C VAL A 11 30.49 -11.45 6.32
N LEU A 12 30.63 -11.80 7.60
CA LEU A 12 29.54 -11.78 8.57
C LEU A 12 28.97 -10.37 8.78
N TRP A 13 29.82 -9.35 8.86
CA TRP A 13 29.42 -7.94 8.95
C TRP A 13 28.69 -7.46 7.70
N LEU A 14 29.13 -7.90 6.51
CA LEU A 14 28.47 -7.58 5.23
C LEU A 14 27.07 -8.21 5.13
N GLN A 15 26.86 -9.42 5.67
CA GLN A 15 25.55 -10.08 5.71
C GLN A 15 24.59 -9.39 6.71
N LEU A 16 25.11 -8.91 7.85
CA LEU A 16 24.31 -8.25 8.89
C LEU A 16 23.96 -6.79 8.53
N GLY A 17 24.74 -6.13 7.68
CA GLY A 17 24.50 -4.76 7.21
C GLY A 17 23.35 -4.61 6.19
N TRP A 18 22.76 -5.72 5.73
CA TRP A 18 21.74 -5.73 4.68
C TRP A 18 20.33 -6.12 5.15
N LEU A 19 20.07 -6.15 6.45
CA LEU A 19 18.70 -6.12 6.96
C LEU A 19 18.11 -4.71 6.82
N SER A 20 17.79 -4.31 5.58
CA SER A 20 16.86 -3.23 5.34
C SER A 20 15.48 -3.72 5.79
N GLY A 21 14.91 -3.12 6.84
CA GLY A 21 13.53 -3.41 7.22
C GLY A 21 12.60 -3.00 6.08
N GLU A 22 11.95 -3.97 5.44
CA GLU A 22 10.95 -3.70 4.42
C GLU A 22 9.67 -3.21 5.09
N ASP A 23 9.17 -2.06 4.68
CA ASP A 23 7.92 -1.52 5.18
C ASP A 23 6.78 -2.46 4.78
N GLN A 24 6.29 -3.23 5.75
CA GLN A 24 5.19 -4.17 5.54
C GLN A 24 3.90 -3.41 5.20
N VAL A 25 3.24 -3.79 4.11
CA VAL A 25 1.94 -3.28 3.67
C VAL A 25 0.96 -4.44 3.54
N GLU A 26 -0.19 -4.32 4.18
CA GLU A 26 -1.26 -5.32 4.11
C GLU A 26 -2.56 -4.67 3.62
N GLN A 27 -3.20 -5.28 2.62
CA GLN A 27 -4.47 -4.82 2.07
C GLN A 27 -5.61 -5.78 2.38
N SER A 28 -6.78 -5.22 2.72
CA SER A 28 -8.00 -5.99 2.97
C SER A 28 -9.25 -5.30 2.39
N PRO A 29 -10.21 -6.07 1.86
CA PRO A 29 -10.08 -7.47 1.45
C PRO A 29 -9.14 -7.63 0.24
N GLN A 30 -8.55 -8.81 0.04
CA GLN A 30 -7.71 -9.10 -1.13
C GLN A 30 -8.51 -9.22 -2.43
N THR A 31 -9.76 -9.65 -2.33
CA THR A 31 -10.69 -9.75 -3.46
C THR A 31 -12.08 -9.49 -2.92
N LEU A 32 -12.87 -8.74 -3.68
CA LEU A 32 -14.21 -8.36 -3.30
C LEU A 32 -15.16 -8.49 -4.50
N ARG A 33 -16.33 -9.05 -4.25
CA ARG A 33 -17.47 -9.06 -5.16
C ARG A 33 -18.65 -8.47 -4.42
N ILE A 34 -19.28 -7.48 -5.01
CA ILE A 34 -20.40 -6.72 -4.43
C ILE A 34 -21.44 -6.47 -5.53
N GLN A 35 -22.64 -6.06 -5.12
CA GLN A 35 -23.65 -5.61 -6.08
C GLN A 35 -23.38 -4.16 -6.48
N GLU A 36 -23.80 -3.80 -7.69
CA GLU A 36 -23.78 -2.41 -8.13
C GLU A 36 -24.58 -1.53 -7.17
N GLY A 37 -24.05 -0.36 -6.84
CA GLY A 37 -24.69 0.56 -5.90
C GLY A 37 -24.37 0.30 -4.42
N ASP A 38 -23.91 -0.90 -4.05
CA ASP A 38 -23.50 -1.20 -2.68
C ASP A 38 -22.11 -0.63 -2.39
N SER A 39 -22.03 0.41 -1.56
CA SER A 39 -20.76 1.05 -1.20
C SER A 39 -19.79 0.08 -0.54
N LEU A 40 -18.49 0.26 -0.80
CA LEU A 40 -17.44 -0.58 -0.25
C LEU A 40 -16.29 0.25 0.32
N SER A 41 -15.49 -0.37 1.19
CA SER A 41 -14.21 0.19 1.62
C SER A 41 -13.09 -0.83 1.50
N LEU A 42 -11.98 -0.40 0.91
CA LEU A 42 -10.71 -1.11 0.91
C LEU A 42 -9.81 -0.49 1.96
N ASN A 43 -9.07 -1.32 2.69
CA ASN A 43 -8.19 -0.88 3.75
C ASN A 43 -6.75 -1.29 3.46
N CYS A 44 -5.83 -0.47 3.91
CA CYS A 44 -4.40 -0.65 3.82
C CYS A 44 -3.81 -0.41 5.21
N SER A 45 -2.98 -1.32 5.71
CA SER A 45 -2.20 -1.12 6.94
C SER A 45 -0.71 -1.18 6.62
N TYR A 46 0.07 -0.41 7.35
CA TYR A 46 1.52 -0.32 7.14
C TYR A 46 2.29 -0.23 8.45
N SER A 47 3.54 -0.68 8.42
CA SER A 47 4.44 -0.69 9.59
C SER A 47 5.10 0.67 9.87
N SER A 48 5.44 1.43 8.83
CA SER A 48 6.06 2.76 8.92
C SER A 48 5.32 3.78 8.07
N PHE A 49 5.23 5.02 8.54
CA PHE A 49 4.54 6.09 7.83
C PHE A 49 5.51 6.97 7.06
N ARG A 50 5.36 7.04 5.73
CA ARG A 50 6.13 7.95 4.86
C ARG A 50 5.26 8.85 3.97
N GLY A 51 3.94 8.69 4.04
CA GLY A 51 2.98 9.14 3.03
C GLY A 51 2.37 7.93 2.35
N LEU A 52 1.15 8.06 1.81
CA LEU A 52 0.43 6.93 1.23
C LEU A 52 -0.13 7.27 -0.14
N GLN A 53 -0.02 6.32 -1.06
CA GLN A 53 -0.60 6.39 -2.39
C GLN A 53 -1.71 5.34 -2.56
N TRP A 54 -2.80 5.75 -3.18
CA TRP A 54 -3.81 4.84 -3.72
C TRP A 54 -3.72 4.84 -5.24
N TYR A 55 -3.69 3.64 -5.82
CA TYR A 55 -3.68 3.42 -7.26
C TYR A 55 -4.90 2.60 -7.68
N ARG A 56 -5.31 2.81 -8.93
CA ARG A 56 -6.20 1.92 -9.67
C ARG A 56 -5.42 1.30 -10.82
N GLN A 57 -5.64 0.02 -11.06
CA GLN A 57 -5.08 -0.71 -12.18
C GLN A 57 -6.19 -1.45 -12.92
N ASP A 58 -6.50 -0.97 -14.13
CA ASP A 58 -7.39 -1.67 -15.05
C ASP A 58 -6.68 -2.90 -15.65
N PRO A 59 -7.42 -3.96 -16.03
CA PRO A 59 -6.84 -5.11 -16.71
C PRO A 59 -6.02 -4.72 -17.94
N GLY A 60 -4.77 -5.20 -18.00
CA GLY A 60 -3.84 -4.92 -19.11
C GLY A 60 -3.21 -3.53 -19.11
N LYS A 61 -3.48 -2.69 -18.11
CA LYS A 61 -2.86 -1.35 -17.95
C LYS A 61 -1.89 -1.30 -16.77
N GLY A 62 -1.05 -0.27 -16.76
CA GLY A 62 -0.23 0.07 -15.60
C GLY A 62 -1.05 0.73 -14.47
N PRO A 63 -0.49 0.83 -13.24
CA PRO A 63 -1.14 1.54 -12.15
C PRO A 63 -1.30 3.04 -12.44
N GLU A 64 -2.50 3.57 -12.22
CA GLU A 64 -2.82 5.00 -12.28
C GLU A 64 -3.02 5.54 -10.86
N LEU A 65 -2.36 6.66 -10.55
CA LEU A 65 -2.46 7.29 -9.24
C LEU A 65 -3.85 7.92 -9.05
N LEU A 66 -4.56 7.51 -8.01
CA LEU A 66 -5.82 8.12 -7.58
C LEU A 66 -5.58 9.24 -6.56
N PHE A 67 -4.89 8.91 -5.47
CA PHE A 67 -4.69 9.80 -4.34
C PHE A 67 -3.30 9.67 -3.75
N LEU A 68 -2.84 10.79 -3.18
CA LEU A 68 -1.59 10.92 -2.45
C LEU A 68 -1.88 11.67 -1.15
N LEU A 69 -1.63 11.04 0.00
CA LEU A 69 -1.98 11.55 1.34
C LEU A 69 -0.71 11.64 2.19
N TYR A 70 -0.56 12.72 2.97
CA TYR A 70 0.71 13.04 3.67
C TYR A 70 0.55 13.32 5.15
N SER A 71 -0.64 13.67 5.61
CA SER A 71 -0.91 13.96 7.02
C SER A 71 -1.97 13.00 7.56
N VAL A 72 -1.72 12.46 8.75
CA VAL A 72 -2.73 11.63 9.44
C VAL A 72 -4.00 12.46 9.64
N GLY A 73 -5.14 11.92 9.24
CA GLY A 73 -6.42 12.63 9.19
C GLY A 73 -6.72 13.29 7.84
N ASP A 74 -5.78 13.28 6.88
CA ASP A 74 -6.05 13.73 5.52
C ASP A 74 -7.20 12.93 4.92
N GLU A 75 -8.10 13.64 4.26
CA GLU A 75 -9.14 13.07 3.43
C GLU A 75 -9.06 13.69 2.03
N LYS A 76 -9.11 12.86 1.00
CA LYS A 76 -9.20 13.29 -0.39
C LYS A 76 -10.36 12.59 -1.07
N GLN A 77 -11.09 13.33 -1.88
CA GLN A 77 -12.22 12.82 -2.64
C GLN A 77 -12.08 13.18 -4.11
N LYS A 78 -12.41 12.22 -4.98
CA LYS A 78 -12.60 12.40 -6.42
C LYS A 78 -13.84 11.64 -6.80
N GLU A 79 -14.87 12.35 -7.24
CA GLU A 79 -16.17 11.78 -7.57
C GLU A 79 -16.72 10.92 -6.41
N ARG A 80 -16.93 9.63 -6.66
CA ARG A 80 -17.45 8.63 -5.72
C ARG A 80 -16.37 7.95 -4.89
N LEU A 81 -15.08 8.28 -5.12
CA LEU A 81 -13.95 7.69 -4.40
C LEU A 81 -13.47 8.66 -3.33
N ARG A 82 -13.30 8.16 -2.11
CA ARG A 82 -12.81 8.91 -0.95
C ARG A 82 -11.70 8.13 -0.25
N ALA A 83 -10.51 8.71 -0.15
CA ALA A 83 -9.41 8.14 0.60
C ALA A 83 -9.18 8.90 1.91
N THR A 84 -8.94 8.18 2.99
CA THR A 84 -8.64 8.73 4.32
C THR A 84 -7.34 8.13 4.84
N LEU A 85 -6.44 8.96 5.38
CA LEU A 85 -5.20 8.53 5.98
C LEU A 85 -5.34 8.41 7.50
N LEU A 86 -4.96 7.25 8.04
CA LEU A 86 -4.99 6.92 9.46
C LEU A 86 -3.55 6.81 10.00
N LYS A 87 -3.39 6.64 11.31
CA LYS A 87 -2.05 6.59 11.94
C LYS A 87 -1.21 5.39 11.48
N LYS A 88 -1.84 4.24 11.24
CA LYS A 88 -1.20 2.97 10.84
C LYS A 88 -1.91 2.32 9.65
N GLY A 89 -2.52 3.14 8.80
CA GLY A 89 -3.27 2.63 7.67
C GLY A 89 -3.96 3.72 6.87
N SER A 90 -4.73 3.31 5.87
CA SER A 90 -5.60 4.15 5.08
C SER A 90 -6.81 3.36 4.63
N SER A 91 -7.91 4.06 4.37
CA SER A 91 -9.12 3.49 3.77
C SER A 91 -9.43 4.19 2.46
N LEU A 92 -9.85 3.42 1.45
CA LEU A 92 -10.42 3.90 0.20
C LEU A 92 -11.88 3.46 0.14
N HIS A 93 -12.78 4.41 0.31
CA HIS A 93 -14.21 4.22 0.16
C HIS A 93 -14.65 4.49 -1.28
N ILE A 94 -15.49 3.61 -1.82
CA ILE A 94 -16.12 3.78 -3.13
C ILE A 94 -17.63 3.75 -2.92
N GLU A 95 -18.26 4.89 -3.15
CA GLU A 95 -19.70 5.07 -3.01
C GLU A 95 -20.42 4.63 -4.29
N ALA A 96 -21.51 3.89 -4.13
CA ALA A 96 -22.36 3.43 -5.23
C ALA A 96 -21.56 2.95 -6.47
N PRO A 97 -20.69 1.94 -6.31
CA PRO A 97 -19.78 1.46 -7.35
C PRO A 97 -20.56 0.96 -8.57
N LYS A 98 -19.99 1.22 -9.74
CA LYS A 98 -20.54 0.87 -11.05
C LYS A 98 -19.69 -0.22 -11.71
N PRO A 99 -20.18 -0.90 -12.77
CA PRO A 99 -19.39 -1.90 -13.48
C PRO A 99 -18.02 -1.40 -13.96
N GLU A 100 -17.92 -0.14 -14.37
CA GLU A 100 -16.65 0.49 -14.78
C GLU A 100 -15.65 0.68 -13.63
N ASP A 101 -16.04 0.54 -12.36
CA ASP A 101 -15.12 0.61 -11.21
C ASP A 101 -14.44 -0.73 -10.92
N SER A 102 -14.81 -1.79 -11.65
CA SER A 102 -14.18 -3.10 -11.51
C SER A 102 -12.73 -3.06 -11.98
N ALA A 103 -11.82 -3.03 -11.02
CA ALA A 103 -10.38 -2.91 -11.23
C ALA A 103 -9.61 -3.44 -10.01
N THR A 104 -8.29 -3.55 -10.13
CA THR A 104 -7.42 -3.79 -8.99
C THR A 104 -7.08 -2.45 -8.34
N TYR A 105 -7.23 -2.34 -7.03
CA TYR A 105 -6.87 -1.14 -6.26
C TYR A 105 -5.70 -1.45 -5.34
N LEU A 106 -4.63 -0.68 -5.44
CA LEU A 106 -3.37 -0.94 -4.74
C LEU A 106 -3.04 0.24 -3.82
N CYS A 107 -2.48 -0.05 -2.64
CA CYS A 107 -1.86 0.98 -1.80
C CYS A 107 -0.34 0.82 -1.75
N ALA A 108 0.37 1.92 -1.52
CA ALA A 108 1.81 1.95 -1.29
C ALA A 108 2.18 3.00 -0.23
N VAL A 109 3.33 2.81 0.42
CA VAL A 109 3.97 3.74 1.37
C VAL A 109 5.44 3.92 1.04
#